data_AF-A0A956IUQ0-F1
#
_entry.id   AF-A0A956IUQ0-F1
#
_cell.length_a   1.000
_cell.length_b   1.000
_cell.length_c   1.000
_cell.angle_alpha   90.00
_cell.angle_beta   90.00
_cell.angle_gamma   90.00
#
_symmetry.space_group_name_H-M   'P 1'
#
loop_
_entity.id
_entity.type
_entity.pdbx_description
1 polymer ?
#
loop_
_entity_poly.entity_id
_entity_poly.type
_entity_poly.pdbx_seq_one_letter_code
_entity_poly.pdbx_strand_id
1 'polypeptide(L)'
;WSLSGTVRRDLSAGEIHLGMEAFELSRVPEVLERLPLVDSAKATVGGKIDLQFADGKADVAGELKVDGLNVNHPMLAREVVRGVGFELSLEASADPSASTLELRKAALKRGGVTLEIEGEIVHPEVVAERRYRISAKVPPVACKDVLRAIPIELIPSLQGFVLAGEFEMNAEAKVDFADLEAVSLKGQVGIDKCVVKSAPPRVAASRLLNPFTHRAVMRDGREVVVELHPGSGDFTPFDEISPYMVAGVLTTEDGGFWRHKGFLPSQFEAALRRNLQAGRIRLGASTISMQMVKNVLLSHERTFARKLQELFLTWYVERSLPKQRIMEIYLNVIEFGPGIYGVTRAARHYFGKKPADLTPPEAAYLALMLPSPVKRHVHYCEGELNNKFKVKVRRILGLMHTRGRIDAETYETWKEGEITFDRREATSRSACLAEIQRLLEASEQQRSRSGLLDEGSTADPDDTAAEIFDILSDDGEDPAAADAPGTPAMDDFMRAEEF
;
A
#
# COMPACT_ATOMS: atom_id res chain seq x y z
N TRP A 1 -25.21 -16.94 31.98
CA TRP A 1 -25.56 -17.30 30.58
C TRP A 1 -26.87 -18.08 30.62
N SER A 2 -27.71 -17.96 29.61
CA SER A 2 -28.91 -18.76 29.40
C SER A 2 -28.78 -19.49 28.07
N LEU A 3 -29.09 -20.78 28.06
CA LEU A 3 -29.14 -21.59 26.85
C LEU A 3 -30.51 -22.27 26.82
N SER A 4 -31.25 -22.06 25.74
CA SER A 4 -32.55 -22.68 25.51
C SER A 4 -32.70 -23.04 24.05
N GLY A 5 -33.51 -24.03 23.72
CA GLY A 5 -33.68 -24.45 22.34
C GLY A 5 -34.24 -25.84 22.20
N THR A 6 -34.46 -26.25 20.96
CA THR A 6 -34.89 -27.60 20.60
C THR A 6 -34.02 -28.13 19.49
N VAL A 7 -33.51 -29.34 19.63
CA VAL A 7 -32.66 -29.97 18.61
C VAL A 7 -33.18 -31.38 18.34
N ARG A 8 -33.34 -31.74 17.06
CA ARG A 8 -33.65 -33.11 16.67
C ARG A 8 -32.51 -34.04 17.06
N ARG A 9 -32.83 -35.27 17.45
CA ARG A 9 -31.83 -36.25 17.93
C ARG A 9 -30.74 -36.57 16.90
N ASP A 10 -31.09 -36.50 15.62
CA ASP A 10 -30.17 -36.73 14.50
C ASP A 10 -29.38 -35.48 14.10
N LEU A 11 -29.53 -34.37 14.83
CA LEU A 11 -28.93 -33.06 14.56
C LEU A 11 -29.26 -32.51 13.16
N SER A 12 -30.32 -33.03 12.51
CA SER A 12 -30.74 -32.57 11.19
C SER A 12 -31.41 -31.20 11.20
N ALA A 13 -32.03 -30.86 12.33
CA ALA A 13 -32.66 -29.56 12.55
C ALA A 13 -32.67 -29.18 14.02
N GLY A 14 -32.65 -27.88 14.30
CA GLY A 14 -32.77 -27.35 15.64
C GLY A 14 -32.78 -25.83 15.68
N GLU A 15 -33.12 -25.32 16.84
CA GLU A 15 -33.10 -23.92 17.21
C GLU A 15 -32.42 -23.79 18.57
N ILE A 16 -31.45 -22.90 18.67
CA ILE A 16 -30.63 -22.66 19.86
C ILE A 16 -30.60 -21.15 20.11
N HIS A 17 -31.00 -20.76 21.31
CA HIS A 17 -30.94 -19.40 21.81
C HIS A 17 -29.92 -19.34 22.95
N LEU A 18 -28.86 -18.55 22.76
CA LEU A 18 -27.83 -18.27 23.74
C LEU A 18 -27.96 -16.81 24.19
N GLY A 19 -28.23 -16.60 25.47
CA GLY A 19 -28.20 -15.30 26.12
C GLY A 19 -26.97 -15.18 27.02
N MET A 20 -26.24 -14.08 26.88
CA MET A 20 -25.03 -13.78 27.64
C MET A 20 -25.21 -12.43 28.33
N GLU A 21 -25.51 -12.44 29.63
CA GLU A 21 -25.31 -11.23 30.45
C GLU A 21 -23.84 -10.80 30.37
N ALA A 22 -23.58 -9.49 30.43
CA ALA A 22 -22.24 -8.96 30.33
C ALA A 22 -21.30 -9.61 31.35
N PHE A 23 -20.21 -10.20 30.88
CA PHE A 23 -19.22 -10.89 31.70
C PHE A 23 -17.80 -10.47 31.31
N GLU A 24 -16.86 -10.57 32.25
CA GLU A 24 -15.44 -10.31 32.00
C GLU A 24 -14.84 -11.36 31.06
N LEU A 25 -14.15 -10.92 30.02
CA LEU A 25 -13.63 -11.80 28.98
C LEU A 25 -12.60 -12.81 29.51
N SER A 26 -11.91 -12.48 30.62
CA SER A 26 -11.00 -13.38 31.35
C SER A 26 -11.63 -14.69 31.81
N ARG A 27 -12.98 -14.77 31.87
CA ARG A 27 -13.70 -15.99 32.26
C ARG A 27 -13.77 -17.05 31.16
N VAL A 28 -13.28 -16.76 29.96
CA VAL A 28 -13.24 -17.69 28.81
C VAL A 28 -11.79 -17.83 28.31
N PRO A 29 -10.89 -18.42 29.12
CA PRO A 29 -9.45 -18.43 28.84
C PRO A 29 -9.08 -19.18 27.56
N GLU A 30 -9.81 -20.25 27.23
CA GLU A 30 -9.57 -21.09 26.04
C GLU A 30 -9.73 -20.32 24.73
N VAL A 31 -10.66 -19.35 24.68
CA VAL A 31 -10.87 -18.48 23.51
C VAL A 31 -9.80 -17.39 23.46
N LEU A 32 -9.28 -16.96 24.61
CA LEU A 32 -8.28 -15.89 24.72
C LEU A 32 -6.89 -16.29 24.23
N GLU A 33 -6.47 -17.55 24.44
CA GLU A 33 -5.11 -18.02 24.08
C GLU A 33 -4.77 -17.84 22.59
N ARG A 34 -5.78 -17.75 21.73
CA ARG A 34 -5.62 -17.64 20.27
C ARG A 34 -5.88 -16.24 19.74
N LEU A 35 -6.29 -15.31 20.60
CA LEU A 35 -6.64 -13.96 20.20
C LEU A 35 -5.53 -12.98 20.62
N PRO A 36 -5.27 -11.93 19.82
CA PRO A 36 -4.25 -10.93 20.13
C PRO A 36 -4.75 -9.93 21.19
N LEU A 37 -5.22 -10.43 22.34
CA LEU A 37 -5.84 -9.64 23.40
C LEU A 37 -4.93 -9.55 24.62
N VAL A 38 -4.91 -8.39 25.26
CA VAL A 38 -4.18 -8.14 26.50
C VAL A 38 -5.11 -7.54 27.55
N ASP A 39 -4.75 -7.65 28.84
CA ASP A 39 -5.56 -7.11 29.95
C ASP A 39 -7.06 -7.51 29.87
N SER A 40 -7.35 -8.75 29.48
CA SER A 40 -8.72 -9.23 29.18
C SER A 40 -9.70 -9.12 30.35
N ALA A 41 -9.20 -9.03 31.58
CA ALA A 41 -10.00 -8.78 32.78
C ALA A 41 -10.70 -7.42 32.78
N LYS A 42 -10.25 -6.46 31.96
CA LYS A 42 -10.89 -5.14 31.79
C LYS A 42 -11.94 -5.11 30.69
N ALA A 43 -12.03 -6.17 29.89
CA ALA A 43 -12.96 -6.25 28.77
C ALA A 43 -14.22 -7.00 29.20
N THR A 44 -15.39 -6.46 28.85
CA THR A 44 -16.67 -7.16 29.06
C THR A 44 -17.31 -7.49 27.73
N VAL A 45 -17.90 -8.67 27.66
CA VAL A 45 -18.67 -9.13 26.50
C VAL A 45 -20.04 -9.59 26.97
N GLY A 46 -21.08 -9.18 26.27
CA GLY A 46 -22.46 -9.63 26.50
C GLY A 46 -23.23 -9.63 25.20
N GLY A 47 -24.38 -10.28 25.15
CA GLY A 47 -25.12 -10.40 23.91
C GLY A 47 -26.13 -11.52 23.88
N LYS A 48 -26.67 -11.76 22.69
CA LYS A 48 -27.55 -12.87 22.37
C LYS A 48 -27.18 -13.43 20.99
N ILE A 49 -27.29 -14.75 20.84
CA ILE A 49 -27.10 -15.44 19.58
C ILE A 49 -28.23 -16.45 19.44
N ASP A 50 -28.95 -16.35 18.33
CA ASP A 50 -29.98 -17.25 17.87
C ASP A 50 -29.43 -18.02 16.67
N LEU A 51 -29.38 -19.35 16.79
CA LEU A 51 -28.93 -20.26 15.75
C LEU A 51 -30.09 -21.17 15.39
N GLN A 52 -30.50 -21.14 14.13
CA GLN A 52 -31.46 -22.08 13.55
C GLN A 52 -30.74 -22.91 12.50
N PHE A 53 -30.94 -24.22 12.50
CA PHE A 53 -30.41 -25.07 11.45
C PHE A 53 -31.47 -26.08 11.02
N ALA A 54 -31.57 -26.32 9.73
CA ALA A 54 -32.47 -27.28 9.12
C ALA A 54 -32.04 -27.51 7.67
N ASP A 55 -32.33 -28.70 7.13
CA ASP A 55 -32.11 -29.01 5.70
C ASP A 55 -30.65 -28.74 5.24
N GLY A 56 -29.68 -29.00 6.12
CA GLY A 56 -28.26 -28.79 5.85
C GLY A 56 -27.80 -27.33 5.88
N LYS A 57 -28.66 -26.38 6.23
CA LYS A 57 -28.34 -24.95 6.35
C LYS A 57 -28.36 -24.50 7.81
N ALA A 58 -27.64 -23.42 8.09
CA ALA A 58 -27.61 -22.78 9.41
C ALA A 58 -27.78 -21.26 9.28
N ASP A 59 -28.84 -20.71 9.87
CA ASP A 59 -29.08 -19.28 10.03
C ASP A 59 -28.65 -18.84 11.42
N VAL A 60 -27.92 -17.72 11.49
CA VAL A 60 -27.43 -17.11 12.72
C VAL A 60 -27.89 -15.67 12.78
N ALA A 61 -28.56 -15.30 13.86
CA ALA A 61 -28.85 -13.91 14.20
C ALA A 61 -28.28 -13.60 15.59
N GLY A 62 -27.79 -12.39 15.82
CA GLY A 62 -27.25 -12.07 17.13
C GLY A 62 -26.86 -10.62 17.32
N GLU A 63 -26.75 -10.25 18.59
CA GLU A 63 -26.24 -8.97 19.04
C GLU A 63 -25.11 -9.21 20.04
N LEU A 64 -23.99 -8.53 19.86
CA LEU A 64 -22.83 -8.59 20.73
C LEU A 64 -22.47 -7.16 21.15
N LYS A 65 -22.28 -6.96 22.45
CA LYS A 65 -21.72 -5.74 23.01
C LYS A 65 -20.38 -6.06 23.65
N VAL A 66 -19.35 -5.37 23.19
CA VAL A 66 -18.00 -5.45 23.73
C VAL A 66 -17.64 -4.10 24.31
N ASP A 67 -17.02 -4.10 25.48
CA ASP A 67 -16.44 -2.90 26.08
C ASP A 67 -15.05 -3.20 26.64
N GLY A 68 -14.18 -2.19 26.66
CA GLY A 68 -12.86 -2.29 27.32
C GLY A 68 -11.84 -3.24 26.66
N LEU A 69 -12.03 -3.67 25.40
CA LEU A 69 -11.12 -4.59 24.72
C LEU A 69 -9.76 -3.94 24.48
N ASN A 70 -8.67 -4.65 24.80
CA ASN A 70 -7.31 -4.21 24.46
C ASN A 70 -6.68 -5.20 23.51
N VAL A 71 -6.25 -4.72 22.34
CA VAL A 71 -5.75 -5.53 21.23
C VAL A 71 -4.28 -5.23 21.00
N ASN A 72 -3.45 -6.26 21.01
CA ASN A 72 -2.04 -6.19 20.67
C ASN A 72 -1.75 -7.04 19.43
N HIS A 73 -1.84 -6.42 18.25
CA HIS A 73 -1.58 -7.10 16.99
C HIS A 73 -0.65 -6.25 16.11
N PRO A 74 0.55 -6.72 15.74
CA PRO A 74 1.53 -5.95 14.97
C PRO A 74 1.00 -5.42 13.63
N MET A 75 0.10 -6.16 12.96
CA MET A 75 -0.53 -5.66 11.72
C MET A 75 -1.51 -4.51 11.95
N LEU A 76 -2.10 -4.40 13.14
CA LEU A 76 -3.09 -3.39 13.46
C LEU A 76 -2.42 -2.05 13.80
N ALA A 77 -1.54 -2.06 14.80
CA ALA A 77 -0.78 -0.92 15.29
C ALA A 77 0.50 -1.39 16.02
N ARG A 78 1.47 -0.50 16.20
CA ARG A 78 2.68 -0.79 17.02
C ARG A 78 2.38 -0.86 18.50
N GLU A 79 1.52 0.04 18.96
CA GLU A 79 1.09 0.12 20.35
C GLU A 79 -0.16 -0.72 20.56
N VAL A 80 -0.36 -1.16 21.81
CA VAL A 80 -1.61 -1.80 22.20
C VAL A 80 -2.77 -0.82 21.99
N VAL A 81 -3.78 -1.24 21.22
CA VAL A 81 -5.01 -0.47 21.03
C VAL A 81 -5.92 -0.73 22.22
N ARG A 82 -6.24 0.29 23.01
CA ARG A 82 -6.88 0.11 24.32
C ARG A 82 -8.33 0.59 24.32
N GLY A 83 -9.11 0.05 25.26
CA GLY A 83 -10.47 0.52 25.54
C GLY A 83 -11.42 0.45 24.33
N VAL A 84 -11.26 -0.56 23.48
CA VAL A 84 -12.09 -0.75 22.31
C VAL A 84 -13.44 -1.36 22.73
N GLY A 85 -14.48 -0.53 22.73
CA GLY A 85 -15.87 -0.94 22.83
C GLY A 85 -16.64 -0.74 21.52
N PHE A 86 -17.56 -1.65 21.22
CA PHE A 86 -18.44 -1.62 20.05
C PHE A 86 -19.68 -2.49 20.28
N GLU A 87 -20.72 -2.24 19.49
CA GLU A 87 -21.90 -3.10 19.39
C GLU A 87 -21.95 -3.69 17.98
N LEU A 88 -22.16 -5.00 17.87
CA LEU A 88 -22.27 -5.72 16.61
C LEU A 88 -23.64 -6.39 16.56
N SER A 89 -24.44 -6.12 15.53
CA SER A 89 -25.60 -6.95 15.19
C SER A 89 -25.30 -7.71 13.91
N LEU A 90 -25.71 -8.97 13.82
CA LEU A 90 -25.37 -9.89 12.74
C LEU A 90 -26.61 -10.73 12.38
N GLU A 91 -26.84 -10.93 11.09
CA GLU A 91 -27.77 -11.89 10.48
C GLU A 91 -27.05 -12.54 9.30
N ALA A 92 -26.82 -13.86 9.38
CA ALA A 92 -26.10 -14.62 8.37
C ALA A 92 -26.72 -16.00 8.15
N SER A 93 -26.44 -16.60 7.00
CA SER A 93 -26.84 -17.96 6.65
C SER A 93 -25.66 -18.70 6.05
N ALA A 94 -25.47 -19.96 6.42
CA ALA A 94 -24.42 -20.82 5.91
C ALA A 94 -25.04 -22.08 5.30
N ASP A 95 -24.60 -22.39 4.07
CA ASP A 95 -24.87 -23.65 3.39
C ASP A 95 -23.53 -24.35 3.12
N PRO A 96 -23.11 -25.28 4.01
CA PRO A 96 -21.88 -26.03 3.85
C PRO A 96 -21.84 -26.86 2.55
N SER A 97 -22.99 -27.37 2.09
CA SER A 97 -23.05 -28.19 0.86
C SER A 97 -22.73 -27.36 -0.39
N ALA A 98 -23.11 -26.08 -0.37
CA ALA A 98 -22.78 -25.11 -1.41
C ALA A 98 -21.49 -24.32 -1.09
N SER A 99 -20.77 -24.61 0.01
CA SER A 99 -19.64 -23.82 0.50
C SER A 99 -19.93 -22.31 0.54
N THR A 100 -21.17 -21.95 0.91
CA THR A 100 -21.68 -20.58 0.82
C THR A 100 -21.95 -20.02 2.21
N LEU A 101 -21.50 -18.79 2.43
CA LEU A 101 -21.83 -17.95 3.57
C LEU A 101 -22.47 -16.67 3.06
N GLU A 102 -23.75 -16.47 3.38
CA GLU A 102 -24.48 -15.24 3.11
C GLU A 102 -24.49 -14.38 4.38
N LEU A 103 -23.94 -13.18 4.32
CA LEU A 103 -24.09 -12.16 5.35
C LEU A 103 -25.23 -11.23 4.94
N ARG A 104 -26.44 -11.53 5.40
CA ARG A 104 -27.63 -10.70 5.09
C ARG A 104 -27.50 -9.31 5.70
N LYS A 105 -26.93 -9.23 6.89
CA LYS A 105 -26.69 -7.97 7.59
C LYS A 105 -25.63 -8.13 8.67
N ALA A 106 -24.68 -7.22 8.71
CA ALA A 106 -23.88 -6.93 9.90
C ALA A 106 -23.87 -5.42 10.11
N ALA A 107 -24.01 -4.98 11.36
CA ALA A 107 -23.88 -3.57 11.71
C ALA A 107 -22.95 -3.43 12.92
N LEU A 108 -21.80 -2.79 12.71
CA LEU A 108 -20.83 -2.45 13.74
C LEU A 108 -21.02 -1.00 14.15
N LYS A 109 -21.38 -0.77 15.41
CA LYS A 109 -21.63 0.55 15.99
C LYS A 109 -20.54 0.92 16.98
N ARG A 110 -19.96 2.11 16.82
CA ARG A 110 -19.00 2.69 17.77
C ARG A 110 -19.03 4.21 17.68
N GLY A 111 -19.07 4.88 18.83
CA GLY A 111 -18.97 6.35 18.89
C GLY A 111 -20.05 7.09 18.09
N GLY A 112 -21.26 6.52 17.97
CA GLY A 112 -22.34 7.09 17.16
C GLY A 112 -22.26 6.81 15.65
N VAL A 113 -21.23 6.10 15.18
CA VAL A 113 -21.06 5.69 13.78
C VAL A 113 -21.47 4.24 13.62
N THR A 114 -22.20 3.94 12.55
CA THR A 114 -22.60 2.57 12.17
C THR A 114 -21.96 2.20 10.84
N LEU A 115 -21.20 1.11 10.81
CA LEU A 115 -20.74 0.46 9.59
C LEU A 115 -21.66 -0.74 9.31
N GLU A 116 -22.43 -0.65 8.24
CA GLU A 116 -23.29 -1.71 7.73
C GLU A 116 -22.50 -2.54 6.70
N ILE A 117 -22.57 -3.86 6.79
CA ILE A 117 -21.90 -4.80 5.89
C ILE A 117 -22.91 -5.86 5.50
N GLU A 118 -22.97 -6.19 4.22
CA GLU A 118 -23.73 -7.30 3.68
C GLU A 118 -22.91 -7.98 2.59
N GLY A 119 -23.21 -9.23 2.26
CA GLY A 119 -22.46 -9.91 1.23
C GLY A 119 -22.71 -11.39 1.12
N GLU A 120 -22.01 -12.00 0.19
CA GLU A 120 -22.05 -13.42 -0.13
C GLU A 120 -20.62 -13.90 -0.39
N ILE A 121 -20.24 -14.99 0.27
CA ILE A 121 -18.94 -15.64 0.14
C ILE A 121 -19.18 -17.09 -0.27
N VAL A 122 -18.83 -17.42 -1.50
CA VAL A 122 -18.76 -18.79 -2.01
C VAL A 122 -17.29 -19.21 -1.97
N HIS A 123 -16.94 -20.12 -1.06
CA HIS A 123 -15.56 -20.51 -0.76
C HIS A 123 -15.34 -22.03 -0.85
N PRO A 124 -15.48 -22.65 -2.03
CA PRO A 124 -15.13 -24.06 -2.21
C PRO A 124 -13.61 -24.27 -2.12
N GLU A 125 -13.22 -25.55 -1.99
CA GLU A 125 -11.82 -25.97 -2.02
C GLU A 125 -11.13 -25.59 -3.33
N VAL A 126 -11.85 -25.73 -4.46
CA VAL A 126 -11.38 -25.34 -5.79
C VAL A 126 -11.32 -23.82 -5.88
N VAL A 127 -10.10 -23.27 -5.92
CA VAL A 127 -9.87 -21.81 -5.89
C VAL A 127 -10.57 -21.09 -7.05
N ALA A 128 -10.58 -21.68 -8.24
CA ALA A 128 -11.20 -21.09 -9.43
C ALA A 128 -12.72 -20.93 -9.33
N GLU A 129 -13.38 -21.62 -8.40
CA GLU A 129 -14.84 -21.57 -8.22
C GLU A 129 -15.26 -20.57 -7.11
N ARG A 130 -14.28 -19.91 -6.48
CA ARG A 130 -14.54 -18.95 -5.41
C ARG A 130 -15.18 -17.69 -5.96
N ARG A 131 -16.19 -17.18 -5.26
CA ARG A 131 -16.89 -15.94 -5.61
C ARG A 131 -17.21 -15.15 -4.37
N TYR A 132 -16.82 -13.89 -4.34
CA TYR A 132 -17.05 -12.99 -3.20
C TYR A 132 -17.76 -11.73 -3.67
N ARG A 133 -18.80 -11.34 -2.93
CA ARG A 133 -19.48 -10.04 -3.06
C ARG A 133 -19.64 -9.46 -1.68
N ILE A 134 -19.03 -8.30 -1.43
CA ILE A 134 -19.12 -7.63 -0.13
C ILE A 134 -19.50 -6.18 -0.39
N SER A 135 -20.56 -5.74 0.27
CA SER A 135 -21.00 -4.35 0.30
C SER A 135 -20.81 -3.79 1.71
N ALA A 136 -20.28 -2.57 1.80
CA ALA A 136 -20.08 -1.86 3.05
C ALA A 136 -20.64 -0.44 2.94
N LYS A 137 -21.34 0.02 3.97
CA LYS A 137 -21.98 1.33 3.99
C LYS A 137 -21.83 2.01 5.35
N VAL A 138 -21.54 3.30 5.33
CA VAL A 138 -21.67 4.18 6.48
C VAL A 138 -22.76 5.19 6.13
N PRO A 139 -23.93 5.13 6.77
CA PRO A 139 -24.97 6.15 6.59
C PRO A 139 -24.46 7.56 6.95
N PRO A 140 -25.13 8.62 6.47
CA PRO A 140 -24.77 10.00 6.79
C PRO A 140 -24.53 10.23 8.28
N VAL A 141 -23.34 10.72 8.62
CA VAL A 141 -22.90 11.02 9.99
C VAL A 141 -21.99 12.24 9.99
N ALA A 142 -21.93 12.99 11.10
CA ALA A 142 -21.03 14.14 11.15
C ALA A 142 -19.56 13.70 11.06
N CYS A 143 -18.75 14.39 10.26
CA CYS A 143 -17.34 14.01 10.04
C CYS A 143 -16.52 13.94 11.33
N LYS A 144 -16.83 14.80 12.31
CA LYS A 144 -16.19 14.79 13.63
C LYS A 144 -16.41 13.48 14.40
N ASP A 145 -17.55 12.82 14.20
CA ASP A 145 -17.92 11.62 14.93
C ASP A 145 -17.24 10.39 14.31
N VAL A 146 -16.98 10.40 13.00
CA VAL A 146 -16.13 9.39 12.32
C VAL A 146 -14.73 9.33 12.94
N LEU A 147 -14.06 10.48 13.10
CA LEU A 147 -12.73 10.50 13.73
C LEU A 147 -12.77 10.05 15.19
N ARG A 148 -13.82 10.41 15.94
CA ARG A 148 -13.99 10.02 17.36
C ARG A 148 -14.31 8.53 17.53
N ALA A 149 -14.94 7.91 16.53
CA ALA A 149 -15.24 6.49 16.56
C ALA A 149 -13.98 5.62 16.41
N ILE A 150 -12.88 6.15 15.86
CA ILE A 150 -11.63 5.41 15.69
C ILE A 150 -10.81 5.47 16.99
N PRO A 151 -10.36 4.33 17.56
CA PRO A 151 -9.42 4.32 18.68
C PRO A 151 -8.20 5.20 18.42
N ILE A 152 -7.80 5.98 19.43
CA ILE A 152 -6.80 7.03 19.30
C ILE A 152 -5.40 6.49 18.95
N GLU A 153 -5.11 5.26 19.37
CA GLU A 153 -3.88 4.51 19.09
C GLU A 153 -3.77 4.11 17.61
N LEU A 154 -4.90 4.03 16.88
CA LEU A 154 -4.89 3.76 15.44
C LEU A 154 -4.62 5.02 14.60
N ILE A 155 -4.87 6.21 15.15
CA ILE A 155 -4.80 7.48 14.41
C ILE A 155 -4.04 8.57 15.16
N PRO A 156 -2.83 8.31 15.71
CA PRO A 156 -2.09 9.29 16.49
C PRO A 156 -1.82 10.60 15.73
N SER A 157 -1.59 10.53 14.41
CA SER A 157 -1.31 11.72 13.58
C SER A 157 -2.57 12.54 13.28
N LEU A 158 -3.77 11.99 13.50
CA LEU A 158 -5.05 12.68 13.26
C LEU A 158 -5.62 13.32 14.53
N GLN A 159 -4.94 13.16 15.67
CA GLN A 159 -5.37 13.78 16.92
C GLN A 159 -5.28 15.30 16.82
N GLY A 160 -6.41 15.98 17.08
CA GLY A 160 -6.50 17.45 17.04
C GLY A 160 -7.02 18.02 15.72
N PHE A 161 -7.37 17.18 14.74
CA PHE A 161 -8.18 17.64 13.61
C PHE A 161 -9.57 18.07 14.09
N VAL A 162 -10.03 19.22 13.59
CA VAL A 162 -11.41 19.67 13.76
C VAL A 162 -12.10 19.61 12.41
N LEU A 163 -13.11 18.75 12.31
CA LEU A 163 -13.90 18.54 11.10
C LEU A 163 -15.31 19.10 11.24
N ALA A 164 -15.81 19.67 10.15
CA ALA A 164 -17.21 20.01 9.96
C ALA A 164 -17.76 19.30 8.71
N GLY A 165 -19.08 19.27 8.57
CA GLY A 165 -19.77 18.61 7.47
C GLY A 165 -20.20 17.18 7.80
N GLU A 166 -20.57 16.47 6.76
CA GLU A 166 -21.16 15.13 6.82
C GLU A 166 -20.29 14.15 6.03
N PHE A 167 -20.18 12.93 6.55
CA PHE A 167 -19.50 11.80 5.93
C PHE A 167 -20.54 10.71 5.67
N GLU A 168 -20.43 10.09 4.50
CA GLU A 168 -21.15 8.87 4.15
C GLU A 168 -20.21 8.01 3.31
N MET A 169 -20.47 6.71 3.25
CA MET A 169 -19.71 5.81 2.42
C MET A 169 -20.61 4.69 1.90
N ASN A 170 -20.41 4.29 0.66
CA ASN A 170 -20.86 3.02 0.12
C ASN A 170 -19.74 2.43 -0.71
N ALA A 171 -19.44 1.15 -0.52
CA ALA A 171 -18.43 0.43 -1.28
C ALA A 171 -18.92 -0.98 -1.55
N GLU A 172 -18.61 -1.52 -2.72
CA GLU A 172 -18.89 -2.87 -3.15
C GLU A 172 -17.62 -3.46 -3.78
N ALA A 173 -17.23 -4.64 -3.31
CA ALA A 173 -16.17 -5.44 -3.90
C ALA A 173 -16.78 -6.73 -4.45
N LYS A 174 -16.52 -7.01 -5.73
CA LYS A 174 -16.88 -8.25 -6.41
C LYS A 174 -15.63 -8.92 -6.93
N VAL A 175 -15.48 -10.19 -6.58
CA VAL A 175 -14.38 -11.04 -7.04
C VAL A 175 -14.96 -12.37 -7.50
N ASP A 176 -14.75 -12.70 -8.77
CA ASP A 176 -15.04 -14.02 -9.31
C ASP A 176 -13.71 -14.65 -9.76
N PHE A 177 -13.31 -15.76 -9.15
CA PHE A 177 -12.04 -16.41 -9.48
C PHE A 177 -12.09 -17.16 -10.81
N ALA A 178 -13.28 -17.42 -11.37
CA ALA A 178 -13.45 -17.97 -12.70
C ALA A 178 -13.27 -16.88 -13.79
N ASP A 179 -13.54 -15.62 -13.44
CA ASP A 179 -13.39 -14.46 -14.32
C ASP A 179 -12.77 -13.27 -13.56
N LEU A 180 -11.45 -13.27 -13.48
CA LEU A 180 -10.70 -12.20 -12.80
C LEU A 180 -10.79 -10.86 -13.53
N GLU A 181 -11.21 -10.83 -14.81
CA GLU A 181 -11.46 -9.57 -15.53
C GLU A 181 -12.77 -8.90 -15.08
N ALA A 182 -13.70 -9.66 -14.49
CA ALA A 182 -14.93 -9.14 -13.89
C ALA A 182 -14.76 -8.62 -12.45
N VAL A 183 -13.55 -8.68 -11.88
CA VAL A 183 -13.24 -8.07 -10.57
C VAL A 183 -13.62 -6.60 -10.61
N SER A 184 -14.41 -6.15 -9.65
CA SER A 184 -14.81 -4.74 -9.58
C SER A 184 -14.80 -4.18 -8.17
N LEU A 185 -14.33 -2.95 -8.06
CA LEU A 185 -14.35 -2.15 -6.83
C LEU A 185 -15.14 -0.88 -7.09
N LYS A 186 -16.40 -0.86 -6.65
CA LYS A 186 -17.32 0.27 -6.84
C LYS A 186 -17.60 0.94 -5.51
N GLY A 187 -17.88 2.22 -5.54
CA GLY A 187 -18.26 2.93 -4.33
C GLY A 187 -18.04 4.42 -4.39
N GLN A 188 -18.59 5.11 -3.40
CA GLN A 188 -18.37 6.51 -3.14
C GLN A 188 -17.98 6.69 -1.68
N VAL A 189 -16.92 7.45 -1.46
CA VAL A 189 -16.52 7.91 -0.13
C VAL A 189 -16.86 9.39 -0.08
N GLY A 190 -17.94 9.74 0.64
CA GLY A 190 -18.47 11.10 0.78
C GLY A 190 -17.61 12.04 1.61
N ILE A 191 -16.31 11.77 1.75
CA ILE A 191 -15.36 12.57 2.53
C ILE A 191 -15.18 13.98 1.97
N ASP A 192 -15.46 14.21 0.69
CA ASP A 192 -15.40 15.54 0.05
C ASP A 192 -16.41 16.56 0.62
N LYS A 193 -17.45 16.08 1.32
CA LYS A 193 -18.40 16.91 2.08
C LYS A 193 -17.84 17.33 3.44
N CYS A 194 -16.77 16.69 3.92
CA CYS A 194 -16.05 17.11 5.11
C CYS A 194 -15.18 18.35 4.83
N VAL A 195 -15.06 19.22 5.84
CA VAL A 195 -14.21 20.41 5.81
C VAL A 195 -13.30 20.39 7.03
N VAL A 196 -11.99 20.45 6.78
CA VAL A 196 -11.00 20.64 7.84
C VAL A 196 -11.03 22.10 8.29
N LYS A 197 -11.39 22.34 9.55
CA LYS A 197 -11.40 23.66 10.19
C LYS A 197 -10.06 23.99 10.83
N SER A 198 -9.40 22.98 11.40
CA SER A 198 -8.03 23.08 11.88
C SER A 198 -7.36 21.72 11.81
N ALA A 199 -6.04 21.75 11.64
CA ALA A 199 -5.19 20.57 11.62
C ALA A 199 -4.06 20.72 12.64
N PRO A 200 -3.54 19.62 13.20
CA PRO A 200 -2.40 19.64 14.10
C PRO A 200 -1.14 20.16 13.40
N PRO A 201 -0.27 20.93 14.08
CA PRO A 201 0.89 21.57 13.44
C PRO A 201 1.83 20.61 12.70
N ARG A 202 2.02 19.39 13.22
CA ARG A 202 2.92 18.38 12.63
C ARG A 202 2.50 17.95 11.22
N VAL A 203 1.20 17.89 10.98
CA VAL A 203 0.59 17.41 9.73
C VAL A 203 -0.18 18.49 8.98
N ALA A 204 -0.11 19.75 9.44
CA ALA A 204 -0.80 20.86 8.81
C ALA A 204 -0.27 21.10 7.39
N ALA A 205 -1.17 21.14 6.41
CA ALA A 205 -0.83 21.41 5.02
C ALA A 205 -0.14 22.77 4.82
N SER A 206 -0.45 23.78 5.65
CA SER A 206 0.20 25.09 5.62
C SER A 206 1.71 25.02 5.83
N ARG A 207 2.21 24.03 6.58
CA ARG A 207 3.65 23.78 6.74
C ARG A 207 4.29 23.35 5.42
N LEU A 208 3.57 22.59 4.61
CA LEU A 208 4.04 22.07 3.33
C LEU A 208 3.99 23.11 2.22
N LEU A 209 3.23 24.19 2.38
CA LEU A 209 3.24 25.33 1.43
C LEU A 209 4.48 26.22 1.57
N ASN A 210 5.17 26.15 2.71
CA ASN A 210 6.31 26.99 3.04
C ASN A 210 7.61 26.19 3.08
N PRO A 211 8.78 26.84 3.11
CA PRO A 211 10.05 26.23 3.47
C PRO A 211 9.97 25.32 4.70
N PHE A 212 10.49 24.09 4.60
CA PHE A 212 10.56 23.18 5.75
C PHE A 212 11.72 22.19 5.63
N THR A 213 12.12 21.63 6.77
CA THR A 213 13.10 20.54 6.83
C THR A 213 12.37 19.21 6.97
N HIS A 214 12.76 18.24 6.16
CA HIS A 214 12.33 16.85 6.24
C HIS A 214 13.46 15.99 6.80
N ARG A 215 13.15 15.07 7.73
CA ARG A 215 14.08 14.06 8.22
C ARG A 215 13.57 12.71 7.75
N ALA A 216 14.31 12.08 6.85
CA ALA A 216 14.06 10.73 6.39
C ALA A 216 14.85 9.75 7.26
N VAL A 217 14.22 8.64 7.66
CA VAL A 217 14.90 7.57 8.41
C VAL A 217 15.17 6.42 7.46
N MET A 218 16.44 6.12 7.24
CA MET A 218 16.89 5.01 6.39
C MET A 218 16.56 3.65 7.02
N ARG A 219 16.66 2.59 6.21
CA ARG A 219 16.34 1.20 6.63
C ARG A 219 17.15 0.71 7.83
N ASP A 220 18.36 1.23 7.99
CA ASP A 220 19.28 0.94 9.09
C ASP A 220 19.18 1.92 10.27
N GLY A 221 18.21 2.85 10.24
CA GLY A 221 17.98 3.83 11.29
C GLY A 221 18.80 5.12 11.18
N ARG A 222 19.70 5.26 10.20
CA ARG A 222 20.37 6.55 9.95
C ARG A 222 19.37 7.59 9.50
N GLU A 223 19.56 8.84 9.92
CA GLU A 223 18.73 9.95 9.48
C GLU A 223 19.40 10.73 8.35
N VAL A 224 18.61 11.06 7.33
CA VAL A 224 19.00 11.98 6.26
C VAL A 224 18.12 13.22 6.38
N VAL A 225 18.77 14.38 6.50
CA VAL A 225 18.09 15.67 6.50
C VAL A 225 18.00 16.18 5.06
N VAL A 226 16.81 16.63 4.67
CA VAL A 226 16.52 17.27 3.39
C VAL A 226 15.91 18.63 3.68
N GLU A 227 16.56 19.69 3.24
CA GLU A 227 16.10 21.07 3.43
C GLU A 227 15.30 21.53 2.20
N LEU A 228 13.97 21.65 2.33
CA LEU A 228 13.08 22.06 1.24
C LEU A 228 12.83 23.56 1.25
N HIS A 229 13.84 24.33 0.83
CA HIS A 229 13.71 25.78 0.65
C HIS A 229 14.61 26.31 -0.48
N PRO A 230 14.26 27.45 -1.10
CA PRO A 230 15.13 28.10 -2.07
C PRO A 230 16.53 28.37 -1.48
N GLY A 231 17.57 28.08 -2.25
CA GLY A 231 18.97 28.23 -1.83
C GLY A 231 19.56 27.04 -1.06
N SER A 232 18.75 26.04 -0.68
CA SER A 232 19.26 24.76 -0.21
C SER A 232 19.94 23.99 -1.34
N GLY A 233 21.04 23.30 -1.04
CA GLY A 233 21.70 22.39 -1.99
C GLY A 233 20.93 21.09 -2.26
N ASP A 234 19.83 20.88 -1.55
CA ASP A 234 19.01 19.66 -1.57
C ASP A 234 17.62 19.86 -2.17
N PHE A 235 17.33 21.08 -2.64
CA PHE A 235 16.02 21.46 -3.14
C PHE A 235 16.10 22.03 -4.55
N THR A 236 15.18 21.62 -5.40
CA THR A 236 14.95 22.23 -6.71
C THR A 236 13.47 22.53 -6.86
N PRO A 237 13.11 23.81 -7.13
CA PRO A 237 11.72 24.18 -7.36
C PRO A 237 11.21 23.53 -8.66
N PHE A 238 9.89 23.33 -8.74
CA PHE A 238 9.27 22.51 -9.78
C PHE A 238 9.60 22.96 -11.21
N ASP A 239 9.69 24.26 -11.43
CA ASP A 239 10.02 24.90 -12.71
C ASP A 239 11.49 24.71 -13.12
N GLU A 240 12.36 24.36 -12.18
CA GLU A 240 13.77 24.00 -12.41
C GLU A 240 14.00 22.47 -12.45
N ILE A 241 12.93 21.67 -12.40
CA ILE A 241 13.01 20.23 -12.62
C ILE A 241 12.71 19.94 -14.10
N SER A 242 13.56 19.12 -14.74
CA SER A 242 13.35 18.71 -16.12
C SER A 242 11.92 18.16 -16.33
N PRO A 243 11.18 18.64 -17.35
CA PRO A 243 9.83 18.13 -17.64
C PRO A 243 9.86 16.63 -17.96
N TYR A 244 10.99 16.10 -18.44
CA TYR A 244 11.17 14.67 -18.68
C TYR A 244 11.16 13.86 -17.39
N MET A 245 11.70 14.40 -16.29
CA MET A 245 11.64 13.76 -14.96
C MET A 245 10.18 13.62 -14.51
N VAL A 246 9.40 14.70 -14.63
CA VAL A 246 7.96 14.69 -14.33
C VAL A 246 7.24 13.68 -15.23
N ALA A 247 7.51 13.69 -16.53
CA ALA A 247 6.92 12.75 -17.48
C ALA A 247 7.27 11.29 -17.18
N GLY A 248 8.51 11.01 -16.76
CA GLY A 248 8.97 9.68 -16.36
C GLY A 248 8.22 9.15 -15.13
N VAL A 249 8.11 9.97 -14.08
CA VAL A 249 7.37 9.59 -12.85
C VAL A 249 5.89 9.38 -13.15
N LEU A 250 5.26 10.27 -13.92
CA LEU A 250 3.85 10.08 -14.33
C LEU A 250 3.66 8.81 -15.18
N THR A 251 4.67 8.38 -15.91
CA THR A 251 4.58 7.17 -16.75
C THR A 251 4.66 5.89 -15.92
N THR A 252 5.48 5.90 -14.87
CA THR A 252 5.86 4.73 -14.06
C THR A 252 5.02 4.58 -12.80
N GLU A 253 4.74 5.68 -12.09
CA GLU A 253 4.07 5.67 -10.79
C GLU A 253 2.58 6.02 -10.91
N ASP A 254 2.25 7.12 -11.60
CA ASP A 254 0.91 7.70 -11.53
C ASP A 254 0.53 8.51 -12.78
N GLY A 255 -0.02 7.81 -13.78
CA GLY A 255 -0.42 8.42 -15.04
C GLY A 255 -1.62 9.35 -14.95
N GLY A 256 -2.38 9.29 -13.85
CA GLY A 256 -3.57 10.09 -13.62
C GLY A 256 -3.36 11.29 -12.69
N PHE A 257 -2.14 11.51 -12.20
CA PHE A 257 -1.82 12.45 -11.13
C PHE A 257 -2.51 13.80 -11.23
N TRP A 258 -2.46 14.45 -12.39
CA TRP A 258 -3.03 15.79 -12.59
C TRP A 258 -4.56 15.82 -12.53
N ARG A 259 -5.24 14.68 -12.70
CA ARG A 259 -6.71 14.59 -12.81
C ARG A 259 -7.38 14.10 -11.53
N HIS A 260 -6.80 13.12 -10.85
CA HIS A 260 -7.43 12.54 -9.66
C HIS A 260 -7.16 13.39 -8.41
N LYS A 261 -7.88 13.12 -7.31
CA LYS A 261 -7.72 13.82 -6.02
C LYS A 261 -7.12 12.90 -4.96
N GLY A 262 -5.90 12.44 -5.19
CA GLY A 262 -5.17 11.53 -4.29
C GLY A 262 -5.36 10.03 -4.52
N PHE A 263 -6.47 9.60 -5.11
CA PHE A 263 -6.77 8.17 -5.30
C PHE A 263 -7.16 7.87 -6.74
N LEU A 264 -6.77 6.68 -7.23
CA LEU A 264 -7.14 6.21 -8.55
C LEU A 264 -7.80 4.83 -8.43
N PRO A 265 -9.16 4.75 -8.37
CA PRO A 265 -9.89 3.49 -8.19
C PRO A 265 -9.52 2.40 -9.18
N SER A 266 -9.27 2.76 -10.44
CA SER A 266 -8.84 1.81 -11.47
C SER A 266 -7.47 1.19 -11.20
N GLN A 267 -6.56 1.89 -10.50
CA GLN A 267 -5.29 1.29 -10.07
C GLN A 267 -5.51 0.29 -8.93
N PHE A 268 -6.42 0.56 -7.99
CA PHE A 268 -6.77 -0.40 -6.95
C PHE A 268 -7.37 -1.68 -7.53
N GLU A 269 -8.30 -1.55 -8.47
CA GLU A 269 -8.93 -2.69 -9.15
C GLU A 269 -7.91 -3.49 -9.97
N ALA A 270 -7.06 -2.82 -10.75
CA ALA A 270 -6.00 -3.48 -11.51
C ALA A 270 -4.95 -4.16 -10.62
N ALA A 271 -4.58 -3.55 -9.49
CA ALA A 271 -3.67 -4.15 -8.52
C ALA A 271 -4.31 -5.37 -7.84
N LEU A 272 -5.57 -5.28 -7.43
CA LEU A 272 -6.32 -6.39 -6.85
C LEU A 272 -6.37 -7.58 -7.80
N ARG A 273 -6.82 -7.35 -9.05
CA ARG A 273 -6.88 -8.38 -10.09
C ARG A 273 -5.55 -9.09 -10.30
N ARG A 274 -4.45 -8.34 -10.48
CA ARG A 274 -3.13 -8.92 -10.71
C ARG A 274 -2.56 -9.64 -9.48
N ASN A 275 -2.86 -9.16 -8.28
CA ASN A 275 -2.47 -9.84 -7.04
C ASN A 275 -3.25 -11.15 -6.85
N LEU A 276 -4.53 -11.19 -7.22
CA LEU A 276 -5.34 -12.41 -7.25
C LEU A 276 -4.80 -13.41 -8.28
N GLN A 277 -4.52 -12.98 -9.51
CA GLN A 277 -3.88 -13.80 -10.55
C GLN A 277 -2.55 -14.40 -10.09
N ALA A 278 -1.78 -13.65 -9.32
CA ALA A 278 -0.49 -14.08 -8.81
C ALA A 278 -0.55 -14.96 -7.55
N GLY A 279 -1.71 -15.04 -6.88
CA GLY A 279 -1.85 -15.69 -5.57
C GLY A 279 -1.06 -15.02 -4.43
N ARG A 280 -0.46 -13.84 -4.68
CA ARG A 280 0.34 -13.08 -3.73
C ARG A 280 0.33 -11.60 -4.09
N ILE A 281 0.62 -10.73 -3.13
CA ILE A 281 0.72 -9.29 -3.35
C ILE A 281 1.99 -9.00 -4.17
N ARG A 282 1.83 -8.54 -5.42
CA ARG A 282 2.92 -8.13 -6.34
C ARG A 282 2.88 -6.66 -6.72
N LEU A 283 1.69 -6.06 -6.71
CA LEU A 283 1.48 -4.68 -7.16
C LEU A 283 0.76 -3.87 -6.08
N GLY A 284 1.30 -2.68 -5.82
CA GLY A 284 0.64 -1.64 -5.05
C GLY A 284 -0.25 -0.76 -5.92
N ALA A 285 -1.13 0.01 -5.27
CA ALA A 285 -2.01 0.99 -5.89
C ALA A 285 -1.87 2.38 -5.26
N SER A 286 -0.68 2.70 -4.74
CA SER A 286 -0.42 4.00 -4.09
C SER A 286 -0.05 5.05 -5.14
N THR A 287 -0.81 6.14 -5.19
CA THR A 287 -0.57 7.30 -6.06
C THR A 287 0.64 8.13 -5.58
N ILE A 288 1.11 9.08 -6.38
CA ILE A 288 2.19 10.00 -5.99
C ILE A 288 1.85 10.75 -4.70
N SER A 289 0.60 11.19 -4.55
CA SER A 289 0.15 11.91 -3.35
C SER A 289 0.15 11.04 -2.11
N MET A 290 -0.28 9.78 -2.24
CA MET A 290 -0.21 8.79 -1.16
C MET A 290 1.23 8.52 -0.74
N GLN A 291 2.12 8.36 -1.72
CA GLN A 291 3.54 8.17 -1.47
C GLN A 291 4.19 9.39 -0.82
N MET A 292 3.85 10.61 -1.26
CA MET A 292 4.32 11.85 -0.65
C MET A 292 3.89 11.94 0.81
N VAL A 293 2.60 11.71 1.10
CA VAL A 293 2.07 11.73 2.47
C VAL A 293 2.74 10.67 3.35
N LYS A 294 2.90 9.45 2.83
CA LYS A 294 3.59 8.36 3.52
C LYS A 294 5.01 8.75 3.92
N ASN A 295 5.76 9.39 3.02
CA ASN A 295 7.16 9.73 3.26
C ASN A 295 7.33 11.00 4.12
N VAL A 296 6.46 12.00 3.98
CA VAL A 296 6.65 13.32 4.61
C VAL A 296 5.93 13.46 5.95
N LEU A 297 4.75 12.86 6.10
CA LEU A 297 3.85 13.08 7.23
C LEU A 297 3.71 11.88 8.16
N LEU A 298 4.08 10.69 7.72
CA LEU A 298 3.91 9.45 8.46
C LEU A 298 5.24 8.74 8.70
N SER A 299 5.23 7.81 9.65
CA SER A 299 6.33 6.90 9.87
C SER A 299 6.36 5.79 8.81
N HIS A 300 7.52 5.14 8.65
CA HIS A 300 7.69 3.93 7.83
C HIS A 300 7.04 2.67 8.44
N GLU A 301 6.03 2.85 9.30
CA GLU A 301 5.28 1.76 9.92
C GLU A 301 4.42 1.04 8.89
N ARG A 302 4.53 -0.28 8.86
CA ARG A 302 3.69 -1.10 8.00
C ARG A 302 2.49 -1.62 8.80
N THR A 303 1.56 -0.75 9.18
CA THR A 303 0.36 -1.14 9.96
C THR A 303 -0.91 -0.66 9.26
N PHE A 304 -2.04 -1.32 9.52
CA PHE A 304 -3.35 -0.87 9.05
C PHE A 304 -3.68 0.52 9.59
N ALA A 305 -3.34 0.81 10.85
CA ALA A 305 -3.41 2.14 11.46
C ALA A 305 -2.68 3.20 10.62
N ARG A 306 -1.44 2.92 10.21
CA ARG A 306 -0.65 3.83 9.37
C ARG A 306 -1.25 4.01 7.98
N LYS A 307 -1.83 2.96 7.39
CA LYS A 307 -2.52 3.06 6.09
C LYS A 307 -3.80 3.88 6.19
N LEU A 308 -4.59 3.73 7.26
CA LEU A 308 -5.79 4.55 7.48
C LEU A 308 -5.44 6.04 7.59
N GLN A 309 -4.38 6.36 8.34
CA GLN A 309 -3.88 7.73 8.45
C GLN A 309 -3.40 8.27 7.08
N GLU A 310 -2.73 7.43 6.27
CA GLU A 310 -2.30 7.78 4.91
C GLU A 310 -3.48 8.18 4.03
N LEU A 311 -4.57 7.41 4.04
CA LEU A 311 -5.78 7.73 3.27
C LEU A 311 -6.36 9.09 3.70
N PHE A 312 -6.55 9.30 4.99
CA PHE A 312 -7.10 10.57 5.48
C PHE A 312 -6.20 11.77 5.15
N LEU A 313 -4.90 11.66 5.41
CA LEU A 313 -3.95 12.76 5.15
C LEU A 313 -3.76 13.03 3.66
N THR A 314 -3.84 12.00 2.80
CA THR A 314 -3.81 12.18 1.34
C THR A 314 -5.00 13.01 0.87
N TRP A 315 -6.21 12.71 1.32
CA TRP A 315 -7.38 13.53 1.04
C TRP A 315 -7.20 14.98 1.51
N TYR A 316 -6.69 15.16 2.73
CA TYR A 316 -6.46 16.49 3.30
C TYR A 316 -5.42 17.31 2.50
N VAL A 317 -4.29 16.69 2.14
CA VAL A 317 -3.21 17.30 1.37
C VAL A 317 -3.67 17.69 -0.03
N GLU A 318 -4.39 16.80 -0.72
CA GLU A 318 -4.94 17.04 -2.06
C GLU A 318 -5.94 18.19 -2.11
N ARG A 319 -6.66 18.44 -1.01
CA ARG A 319 -7.57 19.58 -0.91
C ARG A 319 -6.88 20.89 -0.54
N SER A 320 -5.70 20.80 0.08
CA SER A 320 -5.02 21.94 0.70
C SER A 320 -3.80 22.44 -0.09
N LEU A 321 -3.26 21.62 -0.99
CA LEU A 321 -2.09 21.95 -1.80
C LEU A 321 -2.39 21.86 -3.29
N PRO A 322 -1.80 22.74 -4.12
CA PRO A 322 -1.85 22.58 -5.56
C PRO A 322 -1.05 21.35 -6.00
N LYS A 323 -1.49 20.67 -7.07
CA LYS A 323 -0.83 19.47 -7.63
C LYS A 323 0.65 19.68 -7.92
N GLN A 324 1.01 20.86 -8.43
CA GLN A 324 2.40 21.22 -8.70
C GLN A 324 3.27 21.14 -7.43
N ARG A 325 2.78 21.68 -6.31
CA ARG A 325 3.49 21.63 -5.03
C ARG A 325 3.59 20.21 -4.47
N ILE A 326 2.56 19.37 -4.69
CA ILE A 326 2.62 17.95 -4.29
C ILE A 326 3.73 17.24 -5.08
N MET A 327 3.80 17.43 -6.40
CA MET A 327 4.86 16.85 -7.24
C MET A 327 6.25 17.38 -6.86
N GLU A 328 6.37 18.69 -6.62
CA GLU A 328 7.62 19.32 -6.17
C GLU A 328 8.14 18.70 -4.88
N ILE A 329 7.29 18.61 -3.84
CA ILE A 329 7.67 17.98 -2.58
C ILE A 329 8.04 16.52 -2.83
N TYR A 330 7.21 15.77 -3.57
CA TYR A 330 7.45 14.37 -3.88
C TYR A 330 8.84 14.15 -4.49
N LEU A 331 9.18 14.88 -5.56
CA LEU A 331 10.46 14.73 -6.25
C LEU A 331 11.65 15.16 -5.37
N ASN A 332 11.46 16.08 -4.44
CA ASN A 332 12.51 16.53 -3.52
C ASN A 332 12.68 15.64 -2.27
N VAL A 333 11.73 14.76 -1.95
CA VAL A 333 11.80 13.90 -0.74
C VAL A 333 11.89 12.40 -1.04
N ILE A 334 11.60 11.96 -2.26
CA ILE A 334 11.62 10.53 -2.58
C ILE A 334 13.05 9.99 -2.64
N GLU A 335 13.23 8.73 -2.25
CA GLU A 335 14.52 8.03 -2.29
C GLU A 335 14.81 7.52 -3.70
N PHE A 336 15.98 7.87 -4.25
CA PHE A 336 16.49 7.38 -5.54
C PHE A 336 17.63 6.35 -5.40
N GLY A 337 18.12 6.10 -4.19
CA GLY A 337 19.17 5.14 -3.87
C GLY A 337 19.60 5.23 -2.40
N PRO A 338 20.59 4.43 -1.95
CA PRO A 338 21.10 4.44 -0.57
C PRO A 338 21.47 5.86 -0.08
N GLY A 339 20.61 6.47 0.74
CA GLY A 339 20.84 7.81 1.29
C GLY A 339 20.66 8.97 0.29
N ILE A 340 20.22 8.68 -0.94
CA ILE A 340 20.01 9.66 -2.00
C ILE A 340 18.53 10.04 -2.00
N TYR A 341 18.20 11.10 -1.27
CA TYR A 341 16.84 11.65 -1.18
C TYR A 341 16.75 12.94 -2.01
N GLY A 342 15.73 13.01 -2.86
CA GLY A 342 15.45 14.16 -3.69
C GLY A 342 16.15 14.17 -5.04
N VAL A 343 15.47 14.75 -6.04
CA VAL A 343 15.92 14.82 -7.43
C VAL A 343 17.21 15.61 -7.59
N THR A 344 17.46 16.62 -6.75
CA THR A 344 18.68 17.41 -6.75
C THR A 344 19.91 16.55 -6.47
N ARG A 345 19.86 15.77 -5.38
CA ARG A 345 20.93 14.84 -5.04
C ARG A 345 21.04 13.72 -6.07
N ALA A 346 19.91 13.22 -6.58
CA ALA A 346 19.93 12.16 -7.58
C ALA A 346 20.58 12.60 -8.90
N ALA A 347 20.18 13.73 -9.48
CA ALA A 347 20.75 14.25 -10.72
C ALA A 347 22.26 14.49 -10.61
N ARG A 348 22.70 15.04 -9.47
CA ARG A 348 24.12 15.22 -9.18
C ARG A 348 24.85 13.89 -9.03
N HIS A 349 24.31 12.96 -8.25
CA HIS A 349 24.96 11.69 -7.93
C HIS A 349 25.10 10.79 -9.16
N TYR A 350 24.02 10.61 -9.91
CA TYR A 350 24.00 9.69 -11.04
C TYR A 350 24.62 10.29 -12.30
N PHE A 351 24.51 11.60 -12.53
CA PHE A 351 24.87 12.21 -13.82
C PHE A 351 25.73 13.47 -13.72
N GLY A 352 26.05 13.95 -12.52
CA GLY A 352 26.83 15.18 -12.34
C GLY A 352 26.11 16.44 -12.82
N LYS A 353 24.77 16.40 -12.91
CA LYS A 353 23.92 17.42 -13.54
C LYS A 353 23.00 18.13 -12.55
N LYS A 354 22.47 19.28 -12.96
CA LYS A 354 21.31 19.87 -12.30
C LYS A 354 20.03 19.14 -12.73
N PRO A 355 18.96 19.12 -11.92
CA PRO A 355 17.71 18.47 -12.30
C PRO A 355 17.08 19.00 -13.60
N ALA A 356 17.29 20.28 -13.93
CA ALA A 356 16.85 20.88 -15.19
C ALA A 356 17.50 20.25 -16.43
N ASP A 357 18.73 19.75 -16.29
CA ASP A 357 19.57 19.26 -17.39
C ASP A 357 19.41 17.75 -17.64
N LEU A 358 18.52 17.09 -16.90
CA LEU A 358 18.22 15.67 -17.08
C LEU A 358 17.63 15.41 -18.47
N THR A 359 18.29 14.55 -19.23
CA THR A 359 17.81 14.10 -20.55
C THR A 359 16.64 13.11 -20.41
N PRO A 360 15.87 12.85 -21.47
CA PRO A 360 14.81 11.84 -21.44
C PRO A 360 15.24 10.46 -20.91
N PRO A 361 16.35 9.83 -21.38
CA PRO A 361 16.76 8.52 -20.85
C PRO A 361 17.19 8.59 -19.38
N GLU A 362 17.87 9.65 -18.95
CA GLU A 362 18.28 9.85 -17.55
C GLU A 362 17.06 10.01 -16.62
N ALA A 363 16.06 10.77 -17.05
CA ALA A 363 14.79 10.91 -16.35
C ALA A 363 14.00 9.59 -16.28
N ALA A 364 13.97 8.82 -17.38
CA ALA A 364 13.35 7.50 -17.43
C ALA A 364 14.06 6.50 -16.51
N TYR A 365 15.40 6.56 -16.43
CA TYR A 365 16.19 5.79 -15.47
C TYR A 365 15.81 6.12 -14.03
N LEU A 366 15.84 7.41 -13.64
CA LEU A 366 15.51 7.82 -12.27
C LEU A 366 14.07 7.45 -11.90
N ALA A 367 13.11 7.59 -12.82
CA ALA A 367 11.73 7.16 -12.59
C ALA A 367 11.64 5.64 -12.39
N LEU A 368 12.41 4.87 -13.16
CA LEU A 368 12.51 3.42 -13.00
C LEU A 368 13.23 3.02 -11.70
N MET A 369 13.91 3.91 -10.97
CA MET A 369 14.51 3.55 -9.67
C MET A 369 13.47 3.49 -8.53
N LEU A 370 12.42 4.32 -8.61
CA LEU A 370 11.51 4.64 -7.50
C LEU A 370 10.82 3.44 -6.83
N PRO A 371 10.40 2.38 -7.55
CA PRO A 371 9.78 1.22 -6.90
C PRO A 371 10.70 0.45 -5.94
N SER A 372 12.01 0.45 -6.19
CA SER A 372 13.01 -0.31 -5.41
C SER A 372 14.39 0.38 -5.41
N PRO A 373 14.52 1.60 -4.85
CA PRO A 373 15.68 2.47 -5.08
C PRO A 373 17.00 1.89 -4.58
N VAL A 374 17.01 1.28 -3.38
CA VAL A 374 18.23 0.63 -2.83
C VAL A 374 18.66 -0.54 -3.69
N LYS A 375 17.72 -1.38 -4.14
CA LYS A 375 18.03 -2.56 -4.94
C LYS A 375 18.57 -2.16 -6.32
N ARG A 376 17.87 -1.25 -7.00
CA ARG A 376 18.20 -0.84 -8.37
C ARG A 376 19.47 0.01 -8.46
N HIS A 377 19.99 0.47 -7.31
CA HIS A 377 21.28 1.17 -7.23
C HIS A 377 22.48 0.30 -7.66
N VAL A 378 22.30 -1.03 -7.73
CA VAL A 378 23.31 -1.96 -8.26
C VAL A 378 23.86 -1.51 -9.62
N HIS A 379 23.01 -1.00 -10.52
CA HIS A 379 23.47 -0.55 -11.85
C HIS A 379 24.47 0.60 -11.77
N TYR A 380 24.31 1.50 -10.80
CA TYR A 380 25.29 2.55 -10.57
C TYR A 380 26.59 2.00 -9.99
N CYS A 381 26.50 1.01 -9.08
CA CYS A 381 27.67 0.33 -8.51
C CYS A 381 28.53 -0.35 -9.60
N GLU A 382 27.88 -1.01 -10.56
CA GLU A 382 28.53 -1.64 -11.72
C GLU A 382 29.08 -0.61 -12.72
N GLY A 383 28.57 0.62 -12.70
CA GLY A 383 28.97 1.69 -13.62
C GLY A 383 28.31 1.60 -15.00
N GLU A 384 27.46 0.60 -15.23
CA GLU A 384 26.68 0.45 -16.47
C GLU A 384 25.30 -0.19 -16.23
N LEU A 385 24.41 0.00 -17.20
CA LEU A 385 23.12 -0.68 -17.23
C LEU A 385 23.25 -2.05 -17.89
N ASN A 386 22.67 -3.08 -17.27
CA ASN A 386 22.51 -4.37 -17.95
C ASN A 386 21.47 -4.26 -19.08
N ASN A 387 21.48 -5.22 -20.01
CA ASN A 387 20.62 -5.19 -21.19
C ASN A 387 19.12 -5.17 -20.84
N LYS A 388 18.69 -5.92 -19.82
CA LYS A 388 17.30 -5.92 -19.35
C LYS A 388 16.86 -4.52 -18.91
N PHE A 389 17.68 -3.82 -18.15
CA PHE A 389 17.39 -2.48 -17.66
C PHE A 389 17.40 -1.43 -18.79
N LYS A 390 18.33 -1.55 -19.75
CA LYS A 390 18.33 -0.71 -20.97
C LYS A 390 17.01 -0.85 -21.75
N VAL A 391 16.51 -2.08 -21.91
CA VAL A 391 15.20 -2.34 -22.54
C VAL A 391 14.05 -1.71 -21.74
N LYS A 392 14.07 -1.82 -20.40
CA LYS A 392 13.07 -1.17 -19.53
C LYS A 392 13.08 0.36 -19.70
N VAL A 393 14.25 1.01 -19.73
CA VAL A 393 14.37 2.45 -19.98
C VAL A 393 13.78 2.84 -21.35
N ARG A 394 14.15 2.13 -22.43
CA ARG A 394 13.60 2.37 -23.78
C ARG A 394 12.08 2.19 -23.83
N ARG A 395 11.55 1.18 -23.12
CA ARG A 395 10.10 0.98 -22.98
C ARG A 395 9.43 2.17 -22.30
N ILE A 396 10.03 2.72 -21.23
CA ILE A 396 9.49 3.92 -20.57
C ILE A 396 9.50 5.12 -21.51
N LEU A 397 10.57 5.34 -22.29
CA LEU A 397 10.61 6.39 -23.31
C LEU A 397 9.49 6.21 -24.36
N GLY A 398 9.28 5.00 -24.86
CA GLY A 398 8.18 4.69 -25.77
C GLY A 398 6.81 4.96 -25.14
N LEU A 399 6.63 4.63 -23.86
CA LEU A 399 5.40 4.94 -23.11
C LEU A 399 5.22 6.44 -22.86
N MET A 400 6.30 7.19 -22.66
CA MET A 400 6.25 8.65 -22.55
C MET A 400 5.79 9.26 -23.87
N HIS A 401 6.30 8.77 -25.01
CA HIS A 401 5.92 9.24 -26.34
C HIS A 401 4.47 8.88 -26.69
N THR A 402 4.11 7.60 -26.63
CA THR A 402 2.76 7.10 -26.96
C THR A 402 1.65 7.72 -26.10
N ARG A 403 1.97 8.15 -24.87
CA ARG A 403 1.04 8.86 -23.98
C ARG A 403 1.13 10.39 -24.11
N GLY A 404 1.83 10.91 -25.13
CA GLY A 404 1.91 12.33 -25.45
C GLY A 404 2.65 13.18 -24.41
N ARG A 405 3.56 12.58 -23.62
CA ARG A 405 4.35 13.30 -22.61
C ARG A 405 5.68 13.84 -23.15
N ILE A 406 6.15 13.29 -24.26
CA ILE A 406 7.26 13.82 -25.07
C ILE A 406 6.83 13.80 -26.53
N ASP A 407 7.27 14.79 -27.29
CA ASP A 407 7.01 14.85 -28.73
C ASP A 407 7.82 13.80 -29.52
N ALA A 408 7.47 13.64 -30.79
CA ALA A 408 8.12 12.69 -31.68
C ALA A 408 9.59 13.03 -31.93
N GLU A 409 9.93 14.32 -32.05
CA GLU A 409 11.31 14.77 -32.29
C GLU A 409 12.23 14.39 -31.13
N THR A 410 11.79 14.67 -29.90
CA THR A 410 12.49 14.27 -28.66
C THR A 410 12.62 12.76 -28.60
N TYR A 411 11.55 12.01 -28.88
CA TYR A 411 11.60 10.55 -28.83
C TYR A 411 12.59 9.98 -29.87
N GLU A 412 12.53 10.41 -31.12
CA GLU A 412 13.43 9.93 -32.18
C GLU A 412 14.89 10.28 -31.91
N THR A 413 15.15 11.45 -31.30
CA THR A 413 16.49 11.87 -30.89
C THR A 413 17.06 10.98 -29.79
N TRP A 414 16.23 10.52 -28.85
CA TRP A 414 16.68 9.88 -27.61
C TRP A 414 16.32 8.39 -27.47
N LYS A 415 15.60 7.78 -28.42
CA LYS A 415 15.18 6.37 -28.37
C LYS A 415 16.36 5.39 -28.27
N GLU A 416 17.51 5.79 -28.79
CA GLU A 416 18.79 5.06 -28.72
C GLU A 416 19.79 5.74 -27.80
N GLY A 417 19.39 6.79 -27.08
CA GLY A 417 20.24 7.54 -26.16
C GLY A 417 20.80 6.64 -25.07
N GLU A 418 22.12 6.67 -24.91
CA GLU A 418 22.82 5.93 -23.87
C GLU A 418 22.85 6.71 -22.56
N ILE A 419 22.92 5.97 -21.45
CA ILE A 419 23.05 6.53 -20.12
C ILE A 419 24.48 6.30 -19.66
N THR A 420 25.17 7.39 -19.33
CA THR A 420 26.52 7.36 -18.78
C THR A 420 26.47 7.88 -17.35
N PHE A 421 26.90 7.07 -16.40
CA PHE A 421 26.95 7.48 -14.99
C PHE A 421 28.14 8.39 -14.71
N ASP A 422 27.92 9.43 -13.91
CA ASP A 422 29.01 10.18 -13.30
C ASP A 422 29.60 9.37 -12.13
N ARG A 423 30.86 8.99 -12.29
CA ARG A 423 31.58 8.13 -11.35
C ARG A 423 32.60 8.90 -10.50
N ARG A 424 32.62 10.24 -10.56
CA ARG A 424 33.61 11.07 -9.82
C ARG A 424 33.54 10.91 -8.31
N GLU A 425 32.33 10.78 -7.77
CA GLU A 425 32.08 10.60 -6.33
C GLU A 425 31.79 9.12 -5.98
N ALA A 426 31.97 8.18 -6.91
CA ALA A 426 31.64 6.78 -6.70
C ALA A 426 32.65 6.06 -5.80
N THR A 427 32.14 5.23 -4.88
CA THR A 427 32.97 4.29 -4.12
C THR A 427 33.42 3.11 -4.98
N SER A 428 34.28 2.24 -4.45
CA SER A 428 34.56 0.96 -5.10
C SER A 428 33.27 0.16 -5.30
N ARG A 429 33.24 -0.68 -6.34
CA ARG A 429 32.12 -1.59 -6.63
C ARG A 429 31.75 -2.41 -5.39
N SER A 430 32.74 -3.03 -4.75
CA SER A 430 32.55 -3.85 -3.55
C SER A 430 31.93 -3.08 -2.38
N ALA A 431 32.40 -1.86 -2.10
CA ALA A 431 31.83 -1.03 -1.04
C ALA A 431 30.38 -0.60 -1.34
N CYS A 432 30.08 -0.30 -2.60
CA CYS A 432 28.74 0.08 -3.06
C CYS A 432 27.74 -1.08 -2.89
N LEU A 433 28.13 -2.28 -3.31
CA LEU A 433 27.30 -3.49 -3.17
C LEU A 433 27.11 -3.90 -1.70
N ALA A 434 28.17 -3.81 -0.88
CA ALA A 434 28.09 -4.09 0.55
C ALA A 434 27.09 -3.17 1.27
N GLU A 435 27.03 -1.89 0.88
CA GLU A 435 26.06 -0.96 1.44
C GLU A 435 24.61 -1.30 1.05
N ILE A 436 24.39 -1.70 -0.20
CA ILE A 436 23.08 -2.20 -0.66
C ILE A 436 22.66 -3.40 0.19
N GLN A 437 23.53 -4.39 0.33
CA GLN A 437 23.26 -5.61 1.08
C GLN A 437 22.89 -5.30 2.54
N ARG A 438 23.70 -4.50 3.22
CA ARG A 438 23.46 -4.09 4.61
C ARG A 438 22.09 -3.42 4.80
N LEU A 439 21.67 -2.57 3.87
CA LEU A 439 20.38 -1.90 3.92
C LEU A 439 19.20 -2.85 3.64
N LEU A 440 19.38 -3.85 2.77
CA LEU A 440 18.38 -4.87 2.51
C LEU A 440 18.19 -5.80 3.72
N GLU A 441 19.29 -6.25 4.33
CA GLU A 441 19.27 -7.05 5.57
C GLU A 441 18.58 -6.31 6.72
N ALA A 442 18.87 -5.01 6.90
CA ALA A 442 18.20 -4.19 7.90
C ALA A 442 16.68 -4.11 7.67
N SER A 443 16.24 -4.02 6.41
CA SER A 443 14.82 -4.05 6.04
C SER A 443 14.17 -5.40 6.37
N GLU A 444 14.85 -6.52 6.12
CA GLU A 444 14.33 -7.85 6.46
C GLU A 444 14.18 -8.04 7.97
N GLN A 445 15.14 -7.58 8.77
CA GLN A 445 15.04 -7.58 10.23
C GLN A 445 13.86 -6.73 10.73
N GLN A 446 13.58 -5.59 10.09
CA GLN A 446 12.39 -4.80 10.41
C GLN A 446 11.09 -5.53 10.03
N ARG A 447 11.07 -6.21 8.87
CA ARG A 447 9.90 -6.98 8.40
C ARG A 447 9.58 -8.15 9.34
N SER A 448 10.57 -8.95 9.70
CA SER A 448 10.39 -10.12 10.58
C SER A 448 9.83 -9.73 11.94
N ARG A 449 10.23 -8.58 12.49
CA ARG A 449 9.70 -8.03 13.75
C ARG A 449 8.27 -7.51 13.63
N SER A 450 7.84 -7.11 12.43
CA SER A 450 6.49 -6.55 12.20
C SER A 450 5.41 -7.60 11.91
N GLY A 451 5.80 -8.86 11.61
CA GLY A 451 4.85 -9.94 11.31
C GLY A 451 3.98 -9.71 10.06
N LEU A 452 4.32 -8.73 9.20
CA LEU A 452 3.52 -8.41 8.02
C LEU A 452 3.86 -9.23 6.79
N LEU A 453 2.80 -9.61 6.08
CA LEU A 453 2.83 -10.03 4.68
C LEU A 453 3.46 -8.96 3.79
N ASP A 454 4.13 -9.45 2.76
CA ASP A 454 4.90 -8.71 1.76
C ASP A 454 4.03 -7.66 1.05
N GLU A 455 4.13 -6.38 1.41
CA GLU A 455 3.83 -5.32 0.43
C GLU A 455 4.94 -5.44 -0.62
N GLY A 456 4.62 -6.18 -1.70
CA GLY A 456 5.48 -6.50 -2.83
C GLY A 456 6.09 -5.26 -3.48
N SER A 457 7.17 -4.77 -2.89
CA SER A 457 8.35 -4.27 -3.58
C SER A 457 9.43 -5.36 -3.57
N THR A 458 9.02 -6.63 -3.73
CA THR A 458 9.88 -7.53 -4.47
C THR A 458 9.61 -7.23 -5.92
N ALA A 459 10.65 -6.73 -6.59
CA ALA A 459 10.66 -6.56 -8.02
C ALA A 459 10.17 -7.83 -8.75
N ASP A 460 9.92 -7.65 -10.04
CA ASP A 460 9.89 -8.69 -11.06
C ASP A 460 10.56 -10.01 -10.60
N PRO A 461 9.99 -11.20 -10.83
CA PRO A 461 10.71 -12.47 -10.63
C PRO A 461 12.05 -12.51 -11.40
N ASP A 462 12.19 -11.68 -12.44
CA ASP A 462 13.43 -11.41 -13.18
C ASP A 462 14.41 -10.44 -12.47
N ASP A 463 14.07 -9.97 -11.26
CA ASP A 463 14.83 -9.07 -10.39
C ASP A 463 14.72 -9.63 -8.95
N THR A 464 14.97 -10.93 -8.73
CA THR A 464 14.96 -11.53 -7.37
C THR A 464 16.30 -11.30 -6.66
N ALA A 465 16.34 -11.49 -5.33
CA ALA A 465 17.59 -11.45 -4.57
C ALA A 465 18.63 -12.49 -5.08
N ALA A 466 18.18 -13.50 -5.82
CA ALA A 466 19.02 -14.50 -6.46
C ALA A 466 19.97 -13.91 -7.51
N GLU A 467 19.56 -12.93 -8.32
CA GLU A 467 20.48 -12.28 -9.28
C GLU A 467 21.56 -11.44 -8.56
N ILE A 468 21.24 -10.84 -7.39
CA ILE A 468 22.25 -10.16 -6.56
C ILE A 468 23.19 -11.20 -5.92
N PHE A 469 22.67 -12.37 -5.54
CA PHE A 469 23.48 -13.46 -5.00
C PHE A 469 24.43 -14.05 -6.06
N ASP A 470 23.99 -14.22 -7.30
CA ASP A 470 24.83 -14.64 -8.44
C ASP A 470 25.93 -13.60 -8.75
N ILE A 471 25.59 -12.30 -8.74
CA ILE A 471 26.54 -11.19 -8.97
C ILE A 471 27.57 -11.05 -7.83
N LEU A 472 27.21 -11.49 -6.61
CA LEU A 472 28.08 -11.48 -5.43
C LEU A 472 28.90 -12.77 -5.26
N SER A 473 28.54 -13.87 -5.95
CA SER A 473 29.25 -15.15 -5.86
C SER A 473 30.36 -15.34 -6.90
N ASP A 474 30.51 -14.41 -7.84
CA ASP A 474 31.59 -14.46 -8.85
C ASP A 474 32.87 -13.80 -8.29
N ASP A 475 33.48 -14.47 -7.32
CA ASP A 475 34.84 -14.19 -6.88
C ASP A 475 35.83 -14.82 -7.87
N GLY A 476 36.16 -14.04 -8.91
CA GLY A 476 37.41 -14.03 -9.67
C GLY A 476 38.13 -15.35 -9.96
N GLU A 477 37.96 -15.86 -11.18
CA GLU A 477 39.05 -16.48 -11.95
C GLU A 477 38.91 -16.09 -13.44
N ASP A 478 39.94 -15.41 -13.97
CA ASP A 478 40.14 -15.22 -15.41
C ASP A 478 40.49 -16.58 -16.04
N PRO A 479 39.84 -16.98 -17.14
CA PRO A 479 40.68 -17.41 -18.24
C PRO A 479 40.19 -16.97 -19.63
N ALA A 480 41.15 -16.45 -20.37
CA ALA A 480 41.20 -16.47 -21.82
C ALA A 480 40.98 -17.87 -22.44
N ALA A 481 40.36 -17.85 -23.63
CA ALA A 481 40.43 -18.82 -24.74
C ALA A 481 39.74 -20.20 -24.59
N ALA A 482 38.65 -20.41 -25.35
CA ALA A 482 38.46 -21.58 -26.22
C ALA A 482 37.24 -21.40 -27.17
N ASP A 483 37.40 -21.91 -28.39
CA ASP A 483 36.53 -21.90 -29.55
C ASP A 483 35.14 -22.59 -29.41
N ALA A 484 34.26 -22.23 -30.37
CA ALA A 484 32.87 -22.62 -30.63
C ALA A 484 32.65 -24.11 -31.06
N PRO A 485 31.47 -24.57 -31.61
CA PRO A 485 30.10 -24.02 -31.69
C PRO A 485 28.96 -25.03 -31.38
N GLY A 486 27.69 -24.58 -31.32
CA GLY A 486 26.52 -25.47 -31.43
C GLY A 486 25.15 -24.88 -31.04
N THR A 487 24.44 -24.29 -32.01
CA THR A 487 22.98 -24.01 -32.03
C THR A 487 22.13 -25.32 -32.06
N PRO A 488 20.81 -25.35 -31.75
CA PRO A 488 19.81 -24.37 -32.24
C PRO A 488 18.58 -23.99 -31.38
N ALA A 489 18.07 -22.80 -31.72
CA ALA A 489 16.68 -22.35 -31.87
C ALA A 489 15.59 -22.80 -30.87
N MET A 490 14.94 -21.81 -30.26
CA MET A 490 13.53 -21.90 -29.88
C MET A 490 12.85 -20.53 -30.10
N ASP A 491 12.23 -20.41 -31.27
CA ASP A 491 11.17 -19.46 -31.58
C ASP A 491 9.92 -19.86 -30.79
N ASP A 492 9.37 -18.94 -29.98
CA ASP A 492 7.93 -18.67 -29.84
C ASP A 492 7.68 -17.79 -28.60
N PHE A 493 7.72 -16.47 -28.76
CA PHE A 493 7.08 -15.53 -27.82
C PHE A 493 6.68 -14.25 -28.58
N MET A 494 5.72 -14.39 -29.49
CA MET A 494 5.01 -13.29 -30.14
C MET A 494 3.54 -13.66 -30.31
N ARG A 495 2.69 -13.23 -29.36
CA ARG A 495 1.29 -12.84 -29.59
C ARG A 495 0.58 -12.52 -28.28
N ALA A 496 -0.09 -11.36 -28.27
CA ALA A 496 -1.26 -10.97 -27.49
C ALA A 496 -1.07 -9.71 -26.62
N GLU A 497 -1.00 -8.54 -27.28
CA GLU A 497 -1.54 -7.29 -26.73
C GLU A 497 -2.17 -6.51 -27.90
N GLU A 498 -3.43 -6.82 -28.19
CA GLU A 498 -4.39 -5.89 -28.80
C GLU A 498 -5.56 -5.76 -27.80
N PHE A 499 -6.05 -4.52 -27.64
CA PHE A 499 -7.10 -3.99 -26.74
C PHE A 499 -6.64 -3.25 -25.48
#